data_AF-A0A536Y3J8-F1
#
_entry.id   AF-A0A536Y3J8-F1
#
_cell.length_a   1.000
_cell.length_b   1.000
_cell.length_c   1.000
_cell.angle_alpha   90.00
_cell.angle_beta   90.00
_cell.angle_gamma   90.00
#
_symmetry.space_group_name_H-M   'P 1'
#
loop_
_entity.id
_entity.type
_entity.pdbx_description
1 polymer ?
#
loop_
_entity_poly.entity_id
_entity_poly.type
_entity_poly.pdbx_seq_one_letter_code
_entity_poly.pdbx_strand_id
1 'polypeptide(L)'
;MQTGRARSRDLSIFYRRMGRSGTTPLLIVHGLSYFSYDWMPVAEELGRQREVLAMDMRGVLVALLIAFPAMALWLPRVLRV
;
A
#
# COMPACT_ATOMS: atom_id res chain seq x y z
N MET A 1 4.83 -6.21 -14.77
CA MET A 1 4.47 -5.11 -13.84
C MET A 1 5.46 -3.96 -14.02
N GLN A 2 4.99 -2.73 -14.14
CA GLN A 2 5.81 -1.51 -14.12
C GLN A 2 5.57 -0.73 -12.83
N THR A 3 6.52 0.07 -12.37
CA THR A 3 6.35 0.97 -11.21
C THR A 3 6.59 2.42 -11.62
N GLY A 4 6.03 3.35 -10.86
CA GLY A 4 6.18 4.77 -11.13
C GLY A 4 5.83 5.64 -9.92
N ARG A 5 5.94 6.96 -10.11
CA ARG A 5 5.59 7.94 -9.09
C ARG A 5 4.79 9.09 -9.71
N ALA A 6 3.63 9.38 -9.16
CA ALA A 6 2.87 10.58 -9.47
C ALA A 6 3.38 11.72 -8.58
N ARG A 7 3.69 12.87 -9.17
CA ARG A 7 4.16 14.06 -8.45
C ARG A 7 3.08 15.13 -8.44
N SER A 8 2.84 15.74 -7.29
CA SER A 8 1.97 16.90 -7.12
C SER A 8 2.55 17.80 -6.03
N ARG A 9 3.09 18.96 -6.41
CA ARG A 9 3.84 19.87 -5.50
C ARG A 9 4.93 19.11 -4.74
N ASP A 10 4.87 19.11 -3.40
CA ASP A 10 5.75 18.44 -2.46
C ASP A 10 5.41 16.95 -2.26
N LEU A 11 4.30 16.49 -2.82
CA LEU A 11 3.86 15.10 -2.72
C LEU A 11 4.39 14.27 -3.89
N SER A 12 4.88 13.08 -3.55
CA SER A 12 5.25 12.07 -4.51
C SER A 12 4.69 10.71 -4.06
N ILE A 13 3.75 10.18 -4.86
CA ILE A 13 2.98 8.97 -4.56
C ILE A 13 3.51 7.83 -5.43
N PHE A 14 3.92 6.73 -4.80
CA PHE A 14 4.35 5.53 -5.50
C PHE A 14 3.14 4.75 -6.04
N TYR A 15 3.27 4.16 -7.22
CA TYR A 15 2.28 3.24 -7.77
C TYR A 15 2.92 2.07 -8.53
N ARG A 16 2.14 0.99 -8.65
CA ARG A 16 2.37 -0.17 -9.52
C ARG A 16 1.35 -0.14 -10.64
N ARG A 17 1.79 -0.44 -11.86
CA ARG A 17 0.99 -0.40 -13.10
C ARG A 17 0.95 -1.78 -13.77
N MET A 18 -0.24 -2.16 -14.18
CA MET A 18 -0.57 -3.39 -14.90
C MET A 18 -1.48 -3.09 -16.08
N GLY A 19 -1.53 -4.03 -17.04
CA GLY A 19 -2.35 -3.90 -18.24
C GLY A 19 -1.81 -2.91 -19.27
N ARG A 20 -2.69 -2.50 -20.19
CA ARG A 20 -2.39 -1.56 -21.28
C ARG A 20 -3.38 -0.39 -21.28
N SER A 21 -2.88 0.79 -21.63
CA SER A 21 -3.70 1.99 -21.85
C SER A 21 -4.59 1.83 -23.07
N GLY A 22 -5.75 2.50 -23.09
CA GLY A 22 -6.66 2.53 -24.24
C GLY A 22 -8.15 2.53 -23.87
N THR A 23 -8.46 2.20 -22.61
CA THR A 23 -9.79 2.29 -22.00
C THR A 23 -9.69 3.06 -20.68
N THR A 24 -10.82 3.34 -20.03
CA THR A 24 -10.83 4.03 -18.73
C THR A 24 -10.00 3.26 -17.70
N PRO A 25 -8.93 3.85 -17.14
CA PRO A 25 -8.06 3.17 -16.20
C PRO A 25 -8.74 2.98 -14.85
N LEU A 26 -8.27 1.98 -14.08
CA LEU A 26 -8.63 1.81 -12.68
C LEU A 26 -7.52 2.29 -11.76
N LEU A 27 -7.93 2.89 -10.65
CA LEU A 27 -7.07 3.19 -9.52
C LEU A 27 -7.52 2.36 -8.32
N ILE A 28 -6.62 1.52 -7.80
CA ILE A 28 -6.80 0.77 -6.56
C ILE A 28 -6.13 1.57 -5.44
N VAL A 29 -6.92 1.88 -4.42
CA VAL A 29 -6.50 2.57 -3.20
C VAL A 29 -6.68 1.59 -2.05
N HIS A 30 -5.60 1.27 -1.34
CA HIS A 30 -5.66 0.32 -0.23
C HIS A 30 -6.21 0.97 1.06
N GLY A 31 -6.62 0.13 2.01
CA GLY A 31 -7.02 0.56 3.35
C GLY A 31 -5.84 0.74 4.31
N LEU A 32 -6.15 0.99 5.59
CA LEU A 32 -5.15 1.08 6.67
C LEU A 32 -4.33 -0.23 6.76
N SER A 33 -3.02 -0.10 6.93
CA SER A 33 -2.07 -1.21 7.17
C SER A 33 -1.82 -2.17 5.98
N TYR A 34 -2.32 -1.84 4.79
CA TYR A 34 -2.01 -2.51 3.52
C TYR A 34 -1.15 -1.63 2.61
N PHE A 35 -0.66 -2.20 1.52
CA PHE A 35 0.13 -1.55 0.47
C PHE A 35 -0.41 -1.92 -0.92
N SER A 36 0.05 -1.21 -1.96
CA SER A 36 -0.22 -1.53 -3.37
C SER A 36 0.13 -2.98 -3.75
N TYR A 37 1.07 -3.59 -3.03
CA TYR A 37 1.51 -4.97 -3.26
C TYR A 37 0.41 -6.00 -2.97
N ASP A 38 -0.40 -5.79 -1.94
CA ASP A 38 -1.44 -6.74 -1.51
C ASP A 38 -2.52 -6.92 -2.59
N TRP A 39 -2.64 -5.95 -3.49
CA TRP A 39 -3.62 -5.94 -4.56
C TRP A 39 -3.09 -6.50 -5.88
N MET A 40 -1.83 -6.96 -5.94
CA MET A 40 -1.23 -7.43 -7.19
C MET A 40 -2.04 -8.55 -7.90
N PRO A 41 -2.52 -9.61 -7.22
CA PRO A 41 -3.31 -10.64 -7.89
C PRO A 41 -4.60 -10.09 -8.52
N VAL A 42 -5.28 -9.17 -7.83
CA VAL A 42 -6.50 -8.51 -8.33
C VAL A 42 -6.17 -7.57 -9.50
N ALA A 43 -5.08 -6.80 -9.38
CA ALA A 43 -4.63 -5.87 -10.40
C ALA A 43 -4.17 -6.59 -11.69
N GLU A 44 -3.61 -7.79 -11.57
CA GLU A 44 -3.25 -8.64 -12.71
C GLU A 44 -4.48 -9.13 -13.47
N GLU A 45 -5.50 -9.61 -12.76
CA GLU A 45 -6.73 -10.08 -13.42
C GLU A 45 -7.49 -8.94 -14.09
N LEU A 46 -7.69 -7.82 -13.39
CA LEU A 46 -8.30 -6.62 -13.96
C LEU A 46 -7.46 -6.03 -15.10
N GLY A 47 -6.13 -6.17 -15.00
CA GLY A 47 -5.14 -5.75 -15.98
C GLY A 47 -5.26 -6.43 -17.34
N ARG A 48 -5.97 -7.55 -17.44
CA ARG A 48 -6.24 -8.25 -18.71
C ARG A 48 -7.12 -7.44 -19.66
N GLN A 49 -7.96 -6.55 -19.13
CA GLN A 49 -8.96 -5.81 -19.90
C GLN A 49 -8.66 -4.31 -20.00
N ARG A 50 -7.98 -3.74 -19.00
CA ARG A 50 -7.72 -2.31 -18.91
C ARG A 50 -6.48 -2.02 -18.09
N GLU A 51 -6.03 -0.77 -18.17
CA GLU A 51 -4.95 -0.29 -17.32
C GLU A 51 -5.38 -0.23 -15.85
N VAL A 52 -4.50 -0.70 -14.96
CA VAL A 52 -4.72 -0.69 -13.51
C VAL A 52 -3.50 -0.10 -12.82
N LEU A 53 -3.76 0.82 -11.90
CA LEU A 53 -2.78 1.46 -11.03
C LEU A 53 -3.10 1.14 -9.57
N ALA A 54 -2.17 0.54 -8.83
CA ALA A 54 -2.29 0.36 -7.38
C ALA A 54 -1.30 1.30 -6.69
N MET A 55 -1.79 2.21 -5.84
CA MET A 55 -0.96 3.27 -5.23
C MET A 55 -0.71 3.06 -3.73
N ASP A 56 0.45 3.53 -3.25
CA ASP A 56 0.75 3.58 -1.81
C ASP A 56 0.38 4.96 -1.25
N MET A 57 -0.56 5.00 -0.30
CA MET A 57 -0.99 6.25 0.34
C MET A 57 0.04 6.75 1.36
N ARG A 58 0.13 8.09 1.50
CA ARG A 58 1.00 8.73 2.50
C ARG A 58 0.57 8.34 3.92
N GLY A 59 1.54 8.04 4.78
CA GLY A 59 1.30 7.89 6.23
C GLY A 59 0.70 6.54 6.65
N VAL A 60 0.58 5.56 5.74
CA VAL A 60 0.06 4.22 6.06
C VAL A 60 1.15 3.32 6.66
N LEU A 61 1.79 3.83 7.71
CA LEU A 61 2.64 3.06 8.62
C LEU A 61 2.03 3.16 10.03
N VAL A 62 0.81 2.64 10.20
CA VAL A 62 0.16 2.54 11.51
C VAL A 62 0.00 1.05 11.83
N ALA A 63 1.08 0.45 12.34
CA ALA A 63 1.03 -0.78 13.12
C ALA A 63 2.34 -0.95 13.89
N LEU A 64 3.49 -0.78 13.23
CA LEU A 64 4.78 -1.06 13.87
C LEU A 64 5.22 0.02 14.87
N LEU A 65 4.96 1.31 14.61
CA LEU A 65 5.48 2.39 15.47
C LEU A 65 4.66 2.64 16.76
N ILE A 66 3.37 2.25 16.79
CA ILE A 66 2.53 2.43 17.99
C ILE A 66 2.62 1.20 18.93
N ALA A 67 2.99 0.03 18.40
CA ALA A 67 3.09 -1.19 19.20
C ALA A 67 4.38 -1.28 20.04
N PHE A 68 5.51 -0.73 19.57
CA PHE A 68 6.79 -0.87 20.28
C PHE A 68 6.86 -0.16 21.64
N PRO A 69 6.34 1.08 21.83
CA PRO A 69 6.32 1.72 23.14
C PRO A 69 5.38 1.00 24.13
N ALA A 70 4.25 0.48 23.64
CA ALA A 70 3.28 -0.23 24.45
C ALA A 70 3.76 -1.62 24.87
N MET A 71 4.50 -2.33 24.00
CA MET A 71 5.03 -3.66 24.28
C MET A 71 6.20 -3.63 25.28
N ALA A 72 7.05 -2.59 25.23
CA ALA A 72 8.13 -2.38 26.21
C ALA A 72 7.62 -2.15 27.64
N LEU A 73 6.41 -1.59 27.80
CA LEU A 73 5.76 -1.37 29.10
C LEU A 73 5.04 -2.62 29.66
N TRP A 74 4.72 -3.59 28.79
CA TRP A 74 3.99 -4.81 29.16
C TRP A 74 4.91 -6.02 29.42
N LEU A 75 6.05 -6.10 28.72
CA LEU A 75 7.00 -7.21 28.82
C LEU A 75 7.50 -7.50 30.27
N PRO A 76 7.80 -6.49 31.12
CA PRO A 76 8.23 -6.75 32.50
C PRO A 76 7.13 -7.27 33.42
N ARG A 77 5.85 -7.16 33.03
CA ARG A 77 4.69 -7.62 33.83
C ARG A 77 4.35 -9.08 33.58
N VAL A 78 4.71 -9.62 32.42
CA VAL A 78 4.44 -11.03 32.03
C VAL A 78 5.60 -11.95 32.41
N LEU A 79 6.83 -11.44 32.41
CA LEU A 79 8.05 -12.21 32.73
C LEU A 79 8.34 -12.32 34.24
N ARG A 80 7.43 -11.86 35.11
CA ARG A 80 7.45 -12.20 36.54
C ARG A 80 6.52 -13.39 36.80
N VAL A 81 6.97 -14.57 36.40
CA VAL A 81 6.51 -15.86 36.93
C VAL A 81 7.74 -16.57 37.48
#